data_AF-A0A9W9I4H9-F1
#
_entry.id   AF-A0A9W9I4H9-F1
#
_cell.length_a   1.000
_cell.length_b   1.000
_cell.length_c   1.000
_cell.angle_alpha   90.00
_cell.angle_beta   90.00
_cell.angle_gamma   90.00
#
_symmetry.space_group_name_H-M   'P 1'
#
loop_
_entity.id
_entity.type
_entity.pdbx_description
1 polymer ?
#
loop_
_entity_poly.entity_id
_entity_poly.type
_entity_poly.pdbx_seq_one_letter_code
_entity_poly.pdbx_strand_id
1 'polypeptide(L)'
;MEDDSDWDVSIKTQLQSFGFAVRSLQDSPATRPLSPYGDDWDIHWLGHCGVECKSNQPYHLTPNEPTIPASRHFLPYWRDPPPIDRPDDTRLTCTANDGVCSLFYAVSYRGAQRILAALSVNPSGLAEEIDTGAQFDVSLGRMCGHGYLRCFTTFPALTGSFRAAGTSAKGSDIHAEEGGDIVGFASWGVAYSTMLNINRLLRGDKTVRATWEDAAVPEINPDDVQVREGFTTYGG
;
A
#
# COMPACT_ATOMS: atom_id res chain seq x y z
N MET A 1 -3.91 -4.51 8.68
CA MET A 1 -4.92 -3.59 8.12
C MET A 1 -5.48 -2.83 9.29
N GLU A 2 -5.39 -1.51 9.24
CA GLU A 2 -6.03 -0.64 10.22
C GLU A 2 -7.55 -0.68 10.01
N ASP A 3 -8.31 -0.38 11.04
CA ASP A 3 -9.79 -0.49 11.04
C ASP A 3 -10.46 0.63 10.24
N ASP A 4 -9.74 1.74 10.01
CA ASP A 4 -10.12 2.86 9.17
C ASP A 4 -9.54 2.77 7.74
N SER A 5 -9.10 1.58 7.30
CA SER A 5 -8.64 1.37 5.93
C SER A 5 -9.79 1.09 4.96
N ASP A 6 -9.67 1.61 3.74
CA ASP A 6 -10.50 1.21 2.59
C ASP A 6 -9.66 0.49 1.54
N TRP A 7 -10.30 -0.31 0.70
CA TRP A 7 -9.66 -1.01 -0.39
C TRP A 7 -10.55 -1.04 -1.62
N ASP A 8 -9.92 -1.20 -2.78
CA ASP A 8 -10.65 -1.36 -4.03
C ASP A 8 -11.44 -2.67 -4.03
N VAL A 9 -12.66 -2.66 -4.55
CA VAL A 9 -13.48 -3.88 -4.71
C VAL A 9 -12.78 -5.00 -5.49
N SER A 10 -11.78 -4.66 -6.31
CA SER A 10 -10.92 -5.57 -7.05
C SER A 10 -9.59 -5.91 -6.33
N ILE A 11 -9.47 -5.68 -5.02
CA ILE A 11 -8.23 -5.90 -4.23
C ILE A 11 -7.60 -7.27 -4.44
N LYS A 12 -8.39 -8.32 -4.67
CA LYS A 12 -7.85 -9.66 -4.96
C LYS A 12 -7.05 -9.68 -6.27
N THR A 13 -7.54 -9.02 -7.31
CA THR A 13 -6.87 -8.88 -8.61
C THR A 13 -5.63 -7.99 -8.49
N GLN A 14 -5.72 -6.89 -7.74
CA GLN A 14 -4.56 -6.05 -7.44
C GLN A 14 -3.46 -6.84 -6.72
N LEU A 15 -3.82 -7.64 -5.71
CA LEU A 15 -2.88 -8.49 -4.96
C LEU A 15 -2.26 -9.60 -5.83
N GLN A 16 -3.02 -10.17 -6.77
CA GLN A 16 -2.46 -11.12 -7.75
C GLN A 16 -1.41 -10.45 -8.64
N SER A 17 -1.73 -9.24 -9.16
CA SER A 17 -0.81 -8.44 -9.99
C SER A 17 0.45 -8.06 -9.19
N PHE A 18 0.28 -7.61 -7.95
CA PHE A 18 1.38 -7.35 -7.01
C PHE A 18 2.25 -8.60 -6.76
N GLY A 19 1.65 -9.79 -6.67
CA GLY A 19 2.39 -11.05 -6.55
C GLY A 19 3.30 -11.32 -7.75
N PHE A 20 2.88 -11.02 -8.98
CA PHE A 20 3.76 -11.08 -10.16
C PHE A 20 4.91 -10.08 -10.04
N ALA A 21 4.57 -8.83 -9.71
CA ALA A 21 5.53 -7.75 -9.60
C ALA A 21 6.62 -8.05 -8.56
N VAL A 22 6.25 -8.41 -7.34
CA VAL A 22 7.22 -8.65 -6.26
C VAL A 22 8.09 -9.87 -6.51
N ARG A 23 7.56 -10.96 -7.08
CA ARG A 23 8.39 -12.13 -7.45
C ARG A 23 9.45 -11.76 -8.48
N SER A 24 9.15 -10.84 -9.40
CA SER A 24 10.11 -10.37 -10.40
C SER A 24 11.25 -9.52 -9.82
N LEU A 25 11.10 -9.02 -8.59
CA LEU A 25 12.08 -8.20 -7.86
C LEU A 25 12.89 -9.00 -6.83
N GLN A 26 12.61 -10.30 -6.71
CA GLN A 26 13.35 -11.21 -5.85
C GLN A 26 14.32 -12.03 -6.69
N ASP A 27 15.52 -12.25 -6.15
CA ASP A 27 16.48 -13.18 -6.72
C ASP A 27 15.90 -14.59 -6.54
N SER A 28 15.28 -15.14 -7.60
CA SER A 28 14.67 -16.47 -7.52
C SER A 28 15.74 -17.55 -7.40
N PRO A 29 15.74 -18.38 -6.35
CA PRO A 29 16.48 -19.63 -6.38
C PRO A 29 15.91 -20.54 -7.48
N ALA A 30 16.66 -21.59 -7.87
CA ALA A 30 16.27 -22.54 -8.93
C ALA A 30 14.94 -23.30 -8.67
N THR A 31 14.31 -23.09 -7.51
CA THR A 31 13.07 -23.75 -7.07
C THR A 31 11.91 -22.77 -7.03
N ARG A 32 10.74 -23.23 -7.47
CA ARG A 32 9.49 -22.46 -7.41
C ARG A 32 9.18 -22.02 -5.96
N PRO A 33 8.85 -20.73 -5.73
CA PRO A 33 8.51 -20.24 -4.39
C PRO A 33 7.25 -20.90 -3.84
N LEU A 34 7.18 -21.04 -2.52
CA LEU A 34 6.03 -21.58 -1.80
C LEU A 34 4.89 -20.55 -1.73
N SER A 35 5.23 -19.28 -1.54
CA SER A 35 4.28 -18.18 -1.47
C SER A 35 4.01 -17.56 -2.84
N PRO A 36 2.77 -17.12 -3.13
CA PRO A 36 2.47 -16.35 -4.33
C PRO A 36 3.18 -14.99 -4.37
N TYR A 37 3.78 -14.51 -3.27
CA TYR A 37 4.53 -13.26 -3.24
C TYR A 37 6.06 -13.47 -3.23
N GLY A 38 6.51 -14.70 -3.45
CA GLY A 38 7.90 -15.09 -3.21
C GLY A 38 8.17 -15.35 -1.74
N ASP A 39 9.35 -15.88 -1.44
CA ASP A 39 9.71 -16.36 -0.09
C ASP A 39 10.75 -15.46 0.59
N ASP A 40 11.36 -14.51 -0.14
CA ASP A 40 12.38 -13.59 0.39
C ASP A 40 11.81 -12.18 0.58
N TRP A 41 10.95 -12.03 1.60
CA TRP A 41 10.42 -10.74 2.05
C TRP A 41 10.10 -10.78 3.55
N ASP A 42 10.20 -9.61 4.18
CA ASP A 42 9.84 -9.39 5.58
C ASP A 42 8.54 -8.56 5.68
N ILE A 43 8.38 -7.53 4.84
CA ILE A 43 7.19 -6.66 4.79
C ILE A 43 6.69 -6.46 3.35
N HIS A 44 5.37 -6.51 3.16
CA HIS A 44 4.70 -5.86 2.04
C HIS A 44 3.94 -4.64 2.55
N TRP A 45 4.33 -3.46 2.10
CA TRP A 45 3.76 -2.19 2.53
C TRP A 45 2.77 -1.71 1.46
N LEU A 46 1.49 -2.02 1.64
CA LEU A 46 0.47 -1.90 0.59
C LEU A 46 -0.48 -0.71 0.78
N GLY A 47 -0.48 -0.17 1.99
CA GLY A 47 -1.23 1.01 2.42
C GLY A 47 -0.31 1.90 3.22
N HIS A 48 0.01 3.07 2.67
CA HIS A 48 0.91 4.04 3.25
C HIS A 48 0.49 5.45 2.84
N CYS A 49 0.94 6.43 3.61
CA CYS A 49 0.81 7.85 3.30
C CYS A 49 2.17 8.44 2.89
N GLY A 50 3.14 7.61 2.49
CA GLY A 50 4.48 8.07 2.17
C GLY A 50 5.37 6.88 1.92
N VAL A 51 6.08 6.85 0.79
CA VAL A 51 7.04 5.79 0.52
C VAL A 51 8.16 6.26 -0.40
N GLU A 52 9.35 5.73 -0.18
CA GLU A 52 10.50 5.87 -1.07
C GLU A 52 10.91 4.50 -1.62
N CYS A 53 11.40 4.47 -2.86
CA CYS A 53 11.96 3.27 -3.48
C CYS A 53 13.49 3.33 -3.46
N LYS A 54 14.15 2.17 -3.34
CA LYS A 54 15.60 2.07 -3.53
C LYS A 54 15.93 2.33 -5.01
N SER A 55 16.64 3.42 -5.30
CA SER A 55 16.97 3.84 -6.67
C SER A 55 18.01 2.94 -7.35
N ASN A 56 18.86 2.25 -6.59
CA ASN A 56 19.90 1.35 -7.08
C ASN A 56 19.42 -0.12 -7.22
N GLN A 57 18.12 -0.37 -7.13
CA GLN A 57 17.53 -1.70 -7.28
C GLN A 57 16.52 -1.71 -8.43
N PRO A 58 16.26 -2.89 -9.02
CA PRO A 58 15.20 -2.99 -10.02
C PRO A 58 13.85 -2.65 -9.41
N TYR A 59 12.95 -2.13 -10.25
CA TYR A 59 11.55 -1.90 -9.94
C TYR A 59 10.68 -2.45 -11.06
N HIS A 60 9.40 -2.68 -10.75
CA HIS A 60 8.43 -3.27 -11.65
C HIS A 60 7.31 -2.27 -11.95
N LEU A 61 7.00 -2.10 -13.23
CA LEU A 61 5.92 -1.23 -13.70
C LEU A 61 4.77 -2.08 -14.23
N THR A 62 3.57 -1.87 -13.68
CA THR A 62 2.32 -2.53 -14.10
C THR A 62 1.45 -1.50 -14.84
N PRO A 63 1.50 -1.45 -16.18
CA PRO A 63 0.83 -0.40 -16.97
C PRO A 63 -0.66 -0.66 -17.18
N ASN A 64 -1.40 0.38 -17.54
CA ASN A 64 -2.84 0.35 -17.84
C ASN A 64 -3.68 -0.27 -16.70
N GLU A 65 -3.37 0.11 -15.47
CA GLU A 65 -3.98 -0.41 -14.26
C GLU A 65 -5.21 0.47 -13.90
N PRO A 66 -6.45 -0.01 -14.13
CA PRO A 66 -7.66 0.83 -14.09
C PRO A 66 -8.08 1.23 -12.67
N THR A 67 -7.43 0.70 -11.64
CA THR A 67 -7.75 0.93 -10.23
C THR A 67 -6.81 1.96 -9.58
N ILE A 68 -5.97 2.63 -10.39
CA ILE A 68 -5.21 3.80 -9.95
C ILE A 68 -6.14 5.03 -9.98
N PRO A 69 -6.42 5.69 -8.85
CA PRO A 69 -7.13 6.96 -8.87
C PRO A 69 -6.25 8.04 -9.51
N ALA A 70 -6.85 9.14 -9.98
CA ALA A 70 -6.07 10.28 -10.46
C ALA A 70 -5.13 10.81 -9.36
N SER A 71 -3.95 11.32 -9.73
CA SER A 71 -2.91 11.74 -8.76
C SER A 71 -3.38 12.77 -7.72
N ARG A 72 -4.33 13.64 -8.08
CA ARG A 72 -4.99 14.60 -7.16
C ARG A 72 -5.84 13.95 -6.06
N HIS A 73 -6.18 12.68 -6.21
CA HIS A 73 -7.02 11.88 -5.31
C HIS A 73 -6.22 10.89 -4.46
N PHE A 74 -4.89 10.95 -4.55
CA PHE A 74 -3.99 10.27 -3.65
C PHE A 74 -4.18 10.77 -2.22
N LEU A 75 -3.81 9.93 -1.24
CA LEU A 75 -3.75 10.37 0.16
C LEU A 75 -2.77 11.55 0.30
N PRO A 76 -2.88 12.40 1.35
CA PRO A 76 -1.82 13.34 1.68
C PRO A 76 -0.52 12.58 1.94
N TYR A 77 0.48 12.78 1.07
CA TYR A 77 1.77 12.10 1.19
C TYR A 77 2.74 12.88 2.10
N TRP A 78 3.31 12.21 3.11
CA TRP A 78 4.29 12.74 4.07
C TRP A 78 5.75 12.40 3.68
N ARG A 79 5.94 11.88 2.47
CA ARG A 79 7.20 11.65 1.78
C ARG A 79 7.04 12.08 0.34
N ASP A 80 8.10 12.59 -0.27
CA ASP A 80 8.09 12.84 -1.70
C ASP A 80 7.84 11.53 -2.47
N PRO A 81 7.11 11.58 -3.59
CA PRO A 81 6.91 10.39 -4.40
C PRO A 81 8.26 9.83 -4.87
N PRO A 82 8.38 8.50 -5.09
CA PRO A 82 9.60 7.92 -5.62
C PRO A 82 10.05 8.66 -6.89
N PRO A 83 11.36 9.00 -7.04
CA PRO A 83 11.87 9.75 -8.18
C PRO A 83 12.04 8.85 -9.41
N ILE A 84 10.97 8.14 -9.77
CA ILE A 84 10.88 7.21 -10.89
C ILE A 84 9.77 7.73 -11.81
N ASP A 85 10.13 7.99 -13.07
CA ASP A 85 9.16 8.41 -14.09
C ASP A 85 8.17 7.27 -14.34
N ARG A 86 6.88 7.53 -14.08
CA ARG A 86 5.79 6.58 -14.34
C ARG A 86 4.62 7.30 -14.99
N PRO A 87 3.98 6.71 -16.02
CA PRO A 87 2.68 7.17 -16.47
C PRO A 87 1.62 7.09 -15.36
N ASP A 88 0.64 8.00 -15.38
CA ASP A 88 -0.40 8.09 -14.34
C ASP A 88 -1.15 6.77 -14.12
N ASP A 89 -1.39 6.01 -15.20
CA ASP A 89 -2.11 4.73 -15.25
C ASP A 89 -1.21 3.50 -14.99
N THR A 90 0.03 3.72 -14.56
CA THR A 90 1.01 2.65 -14.34
C THR A 90 1.37 2.55 -12.87
N ARG A 91 1.20 1.37 -12.26
CA ARG A 91 1.56 1.14 -10.85
C ARG A 91 3.02 0.75 -10.74
N LEU A 92 3.76 1.44 -9.89
CA LEU A 92 5.13 1.11 -9.54
C LEU A 92 5.13 0.11 -8.38
N THR A 93 5.96 -0.93 -8.46
CA THR A 93 6.30 -1.83 -7.35
C THR A 93 7.81 -1.85 -7.19
N CYS A 94 8.33 -1.71 -5.98
CA CYS A 94 9.77 -1.59 -5.74
C CYS A 94 10.18 -2.12 -4.37
N THR A 95 11.48 -2.30 -4.16
CA THR A 95 12.04 -2.44 -2.80
C THR A 95 11.92 -1.09 -2.09
N ALA A 96 11.30 -1.08 -0.91
CA ALA A 96 11.11 0.14 -0.13
C ALA A 96 12.44 0.61 0.48
N ASN A 97 12.68 1.91 0.42
CA ASN A 97 13.79 2.62 1.06
C ASN A 97 13.35 3.33 2.35
N ASP A 98 12.10 3.78 2.41
CA ASP A 98 11.47 4.31 3.62
C ASP A 98 9.95 4.24 3.43
N GLY A 99 9.18 4.35 4.50
CA GLY A 99 7.72 4.30 4.47
C GLY A 99 7.09 4.81 5.76
N VAL A 100 5.89 5.39 5.63
CA VAL A 100 5.10 5.93 6.77
C VAL A 100 3.60 5.67 6.58
N CYS A 101 2.88 5.65 7.71
CA CYS A 101 1.54 5.07 7.87
C CYS A 101 1.48 3.55 7.62
N SER A 102 0.59 2.86 8.33
CA SER A 102 0.49 1.39 8.29
C SER A 102 -0.93 0.89 7.97
N LEU A 103 -1.68 1.65 7.15
CA LEU A 103 -3.06 1.32 6.75
C LEU A 103 -3.19 -0.14 6.32
N PHE A 104 -2.30 -0.60 5.44
CA PHE A 104 -2.28 -1.99 5.01
C PHE A 104 -0.88 -2.51 4.80
N TYR A 105 -0.51 -3.54 5.55
CA TYR A 105 0.77 -4.20 5.40
C TYR A 105 0.63 -5.70 5.73
N ALA A 106 1.50 -6.49 5.14
CA ALA A 106 1.71 -7.89 5.50
C ALA A 106 3.11 -8.05 6.07
N VAL A 107 3.24 -8.93 7.06
CA VAL A 107 4.52 -9.25 7.71
C VAL A 107 4.74 -10.76 7.61
N SER A 108 5.91 -11.18 7.16
CA SER A 108 6.28 -12.60 7.15
C SER A 108 6.58 -13.06 8.58
N TYR A 109 6.45 -14.37 8.85
CA TYR A 109 6.78 -14.88 10.19
C TYR A 109 8.22 -14.53 10.62
N ARG A 110 9.17 -14.64 9.69
CA ARG A 110 10.56 -14.22 9.91
C ARG A 110 10.67 -12.71 10.14
N GLY A 111 9.98 -11.91 9.33
CA GLY A 111 9.93 -10.46 9.49
C GLY A 111 9.43 -10.05 10.88
N ALA A 112 8.36 -10.69 11.37
CA ALA A 112 7.81 -10.44 12.70
C ALA A 112 8.83 -10.73 13.81
N GLN A 113 9.58 -11.83 13.72
CA GLN A 113 10.65 -12.15 14.68
C GLN A 113 11.76 -11.09 14.69
N ARG A 114 12.16 -10.61 13.49
CA ARG A 114 13.18 -9.56 13.34
C ARG A 114 12.70 -8.22 13.91
N ILE A 115 11.47 -7.83 13.61
CA ILE A 115 10.83 -6.61 14.15
C ILE A 115 10.81 -6.68 15.68
N LEU A 116 10.33 -7.79 16.26
CA LEU A 116 10.28 -7.95 17.72
C LEU A 116 11.68 -7.90 18.34
N ALA A 117 12.66 -8.56 17.73
CA ALA A 117 14.05 -8.52 18.20
C ALA A 117 14.59 -7.08 18.18
N ALA A 118 14.43 -6.36 17.07
CA ALA A 118 14.92 -4.99 16.90
C ALA A 118 14.25 -4.02 17.89
N LEU A 119 12.92 -4.08 18.03
CA LEU A 119 12.17 -3.13 18.87
C LEU A 119 12.19 -3.47 20.36
N SER A 120 12.30 -4.74 20.74
CA SER A 120 12.17 -5.15 22.16
C SER A 120 13.52 -5.38 22.84
N VAL A 121 14.43 -6.05 22.14
CA VAL A 121 15.70 -6.52 22.72
C VAL A 121 16.87 -5.66 22.23
N ASN A 122 16.71 -5.03 21.06
CA ASN A 122 17.76 -4.26 20.38
C ASN A 122 19.11 -5.00 20.40
N PRO A 123 19.17 -6.22 19.84
CA PRO A 123 20.39 -7.00 19.86
C PRO A 123 21.48 -6.27 19.08
N SER A 124 22.69 -6.23 19.64
CA SER A 124 23.93 -5.94 18.89
C SER A 124 24.04 -4.53 18.30
N GLY A 125 23.85 -3.47 19.08
CA GLY A 125 24.17 -2.09 18.65
C GLY A 125 23.26 -1.55 17.53
N LEU A 126 22.18 -2.26 17.18
CA LEU A 126 21.28 -1.88 16.09
C LEU A 126 20.69 -0.48 16.27
N ALA A 127 20.38 -0.07 17.50
CA ALA A 127 19.90 1.30 17.78
C ALA A 127 20.97 2.40 17.56
N GLU A 128 22.25 2.04 17.43
CA GLU A 128 23.31 2.99 17.05
C GLU A 128 23.32 3.21 15.53
N GLU A 129 22.79 2.26 14.75
CA GLU A 129 22.74 2.30 13.28
C GLU A 129 21.38 2.73 12.74
N ILE A 130 20.30 2.32 13.41
CA ILE A 130 18.91 2.55 13.02
C ILE A 130 18.19 3.19 14.19
N ASP A 131 17.60 4.38 14.00
CA ASP A 131 16.73 4.97 15.02
C ASP A 131 15.39 4.22 15.08
N THR A 132 15.33 3.23 15.98
CA THR A 132 14.15 2.41 16.29
C THR A 132 13.31 2.96 17.44
N GLY A 133 13.60 4.19 17.92
CA GLY A 133 12.89 4.85 19.01
C GLY A 133 11.73 5.74 18.56
N ALA A 134 11.51 5.86 17.24
CA ALA A 134 10.42 6.64 16.67
C ALA A 134 9.08 5.88 16.69
N GLN A 135 8.02 6.49 16.15
CA GLN A 135 6.76 5.80 15.91
C GLN A 135 6.96 4.49 15.14
N PHE A 136 6.05 3.54 15.35
CA PHE A 136 6.16 2.18 14.83
C PHE A 136 6.42 2.13 13.32
N ASP A 137 5.61 2.86 12.54
CA ASP A 137 5.74 2.97 11.09
C ASP A 137 7.07 3.60 10.67
N VAL A 138 7.48 4.71 11.28
CA VAL A 138 8.76 5.37 10.98
C VAL A 138 9.94 4.43 11.26
N SER A 139 9.88 3.69 12.37
CA SER A 139 10.91 2.72 12.74
C SER A 139 10.98 1.57 11.72
N LEU A 140 9.84 1.05 11.26
CA LEU A 140 9.80 0.04 10.20
C LEU A 140 10.36 0.57 8.87
N GLY A 141 10.00 1.78 8.46
CA GLY A 141 10.49 2.42 7.24
C GLY A 141 12.02 2.51 7.23
N ARG A 142 12.61 2.95 8.35
CA ARG A 142 14.06 3.00 8.54
C ARG A 142 14.72 1.62 8.50
N MET A 143 14.10 0.60 9.10
CA MET A 143 14.60 -0.77 9.01
C MET A 143 14.60 -1.31 7.57
N CYS A 144 13.59 -0.95 6.76
CA CYS A 144 13.56 -1.26 5.33
C CYS A 144 14.70 -0.56 4.57
N GLY A 145 14.89 0.74 4.81
CA GLY A 145 15.95 1.54 4.20
C GLY A 145 17.35 1.01 4.49
N HIS A 146 17.62 0.74 5.76
CA HIS A 146 18.87 0.12 6.20
C HIS A 146 19.11 -1.27 5.60
N GLY A 147 18.05 -1.96 5.17
CA GLY A 147 18.12 -3.35 4.71
C GLY A 147 18.10 -4.37 5.85
N TYR A 148 17.78 -3.94 7.07
CA TYR A 148 17.48 -4.85 8.17
C TYR A 148 16.19 -5.63 7.92
N LEU A 149 15.22 -5.05 7.20
CA LEU A 149 14.05 -5.77 6.70
C LEU A 149 14.03 -5.72 5.17
N ARG A 150 13.66 -6.83 4.54
CA ARG A 150 13.41 -6.87 3.10
C ARG A 150 11.97 -6.46 2.81
N CYS A 151 11.77 -5.23 2.37
CA CYS A 151 10.45 -4.64 2.22
C CYS A 151 10.12 -4.36 0.76
N PHE A 152 8.90 -4.69 0.34
CA PHE A 152 8.36 -4.33 -0.96
C PHE A 152 7.12 -3.45 -0.80
N THR A 153 6.93 -2.52 -1.71
CA THR A 153 5.83 -1.55 -1.69
C THR A 153 5.31 -1.28 -3.09
N THR A 154 4.16 -0.59 -3.17
CA THR A 154 3.61 -0.08 -4.43
C THR A 154 3.44 1.43 -4.37
N PHE A 155 3.67 2.15 -5.47
CA PHE A 155 3.30 3.54 -5.60
C PHE A 155 2.38 3.76 -6.83
N PRO A 156 1.20 4.38 -6.67
CA PRO A 156 0.56 4.73 -5.39
C PRO A 156 0.17 3.48 -4.57
N ALA A 157 -0.29 3.69 -3.34
CA ALA A 157 -0.76 2.63 -2.46
C ALA A 157 -1.94 1.84 -3.06
N LEU A 158 -2.12 0.57 -2.69
CA LEU A 158 -3.27 -0.25 -3.08
C LEU A 158 -4.52 0.10 -2.26
N THR A 159 -4.32 0.51 -1.01
CA THR A 159 -5.39 0.81 -0.07
C THR A 159 -5.40 2.29 0.30
N GLY A 160 -6.57 2.71 0.76
CA GLY A 160 -6.87 4.07 1.14
C GLY A 160 -7.31 4.17 2.60
N SER A 161 -7.75 5.36 2.99
CA SER A 161 -8.42 5.59 4.27
C SER A 161 -9.93 5.70 4.06
N PHE A 162 -10.66 5.27 5.06
CA PHE A 162 -12.11 5.34 5.17
C PHE A 162 -12.50 6.13 6.40
N ARG A 163 -13.55 6.93 6.28
CA ARG A 163 -14.20 7.59 7.40
C ARG A 163 -15.68 7.28 7.40
N ALA A 164 -16.15 6.70 8.50
CA ALA A 164 -17.57 6.50 8.74
C ALA A 164 -18.30 7.84 8.89
N ALA A 165 -19.57 7.88 8.50
CA ALA A 165 -20.41 9.05 8.74
C ALA A 165 -20.54 9.32 10.25
N GLY A 166 -20.42 10.58 10.63
CA GLY A 166 -20.43 10.98 12.04
C GLY A 166 -19.86 12.37 12.24
N THR A 167 -19.76 12.76 13.50
CA THR A 167 -19.04 13.98 13.88
C THR A 167 -17.59 13.86 13.43
N SER A 168 -17.02 14.96 12.94
CA SER A 168 -15.64 14.94 12.46
C SER A 168 -14.64 14.39 13.51
N ALA A 169 -14.89 14.65 14.79
CA ALA A 169 -14.15 14.11 15.93
C ALA A 169 -14.04 12.57 16.01
N LYS A 170 -14.93 11.81 15.35
CA LYS A 170 -14.91 10.33 15.35
C LYS A 170 -13.94 9.73 14.32
N GLY A 171 -13.39 10.55 13.43
CA GLY A 171 -12.58 10.07 12.31
C GLY A 171 -11.12 9.80 12.65
N SER A 172 -10.61 10.28 13.79
CA SER A 172 -9.25 10.01 14.24
C SER A 172 -9.08 10.35 15.72
N ASP A 173 -8.49 9.42 16.48
CA ASP A 173 -8.24 9.59 17.92
C ASP A 173 -7.00 10.44 18.24
N ILE A 174 -6.22 10.83 17.22
CA ILE A 174 -4.99 11.63 17.40
C ILE A 174 -5.24 13.13 17.51
N HIS A 175 -6.46 13.58 17.18
CA HIS A 175 -6.90 14.95 17.30
C HIS A 175 -8.14 14.99 18.20
N ALA A 176 -7.95 15.38 19.47
CA ALA A 176 -9.05 15.64 20.39
C ALA A 176 -9.76 16.95 20.01
N GLU A 177 -10.49 16.93 18.90
CA GLU A 177 -11.43 18.01 18.57
C GLU A 177 -12.77 17.69 19.23
N GLU A 178 -13.06 18.31 20.37
CA GLU A 178 -14.39 18.26 20.97
C GLU A 178 -15.38 19.02 20.08
N GLY A 179 -16.20 18.27 19.35
CA GLY A 179 -17.22 18.81 18.48
C GLY A 179 -16.70 19.15 17.08
N GLY A 180 -17.50 18.80 16.08
CA GLY A 180 -17.25 19.21 14.71
C GLY A 180 -18.34 18.70 13.79
N ASP A 181 -18.33 19.19 12.55
CA ASP A 181 -19.43 19.02 11.60
C ASP A 181 -19.75 17.54 11.38
N ILE A 182 -21.03 17.25 11.17
CA ILE A 182 -21.46 15.93 10.71
C ILE A 182 -20.98 15.79 9.27
N VAL A 183 -19.99 14.93 9.09
CA VAL A 183 -19.49 14.57 7.77
C VAL A 183 -20.11 13.25 7.31
N GLY A 184 -20.35 13.15 6.00
CA GLY A 184 -20.79 11.90 5.38
C GLY A 184 -19.69 10.84 5.36
N PHE A 185 -20.04 9.66 4.85
CA PHE A 185 -19.04 8.63 4.53
C PHE A 185 -18.06 9.17 3.49
N ALA A 186 -16.77 8.94 3.71
CA ALA A 186 -15.74 9.35 2.77
C ALA A 186 -14.64 8.30 2.66
N SER A 187 -14.08 8.20 1.46
CA SER A 187 -13.00 7.30 1.12
C SER A 187 -11.97 8.07 0.31
N TRP A 188 -10.69 7.84 0.57
CA TRP A 188 -9.59 8.52 -0.12
C TRP A 188 -8.55 7.52 -0.60
N GLY A 189 -7.87 7.80 -1.72
CA GLY A 189 -6.76 6.97 -2.19
C GLY A 189 -7.14 5.68 -2.93
N VAL A 190 -8.42 5.38 -3.14
CA VAL A 190 -8.90 4.21 -3.91
C VAL A 190 -9.84 4.60 -5.04
N ALA A 191 -9.75 3.90 -6.18
CA ALA A 191 -10.54 4.18 -7.37
C ALA A 191 -12.00 3.70 -7.23
N TYR A 192 -12.21 2.48 -6.75
CA TYR A 192 -13.54 1.88 -6.52
C TYR A 192 -13.65 1.40 -5.07
N SER A 193 -13.94 2.32 -4.15
CA SER A 193 -14.06 2.04 -2.72
C SER A 193 -15.03 0.90 -2.43
N THR A 194 -14.58 -0.07 -1.63
CA THR A 194 -15.44 -1.14 -1.12
C THR A 194 -16.49 -0.58 -0.17
N MET A 195 -16.10 0.34 0.71
CA MET A 195 -17.01 0.89 1.72
C MET A 195 -18.12 1.75 1.09
N LEU A 196 -17.82 2.57 0.09
CA LEU A 196 -18.84 3.36 -0.63
C LEU A 196 -19.75 2.48 -1.50
N ASN A 197 -19.27 1.31 -1.93
CA ASN A 197 -20.04 0.35 -2.72
C ASN A 197 -20.70 -0.76 -1.87
N ILE A 198 -20.57 -0.74 -0.54
CA ILE A 198 -20.98 -1.88 0.31
C ILE A 198 -22.44 -2.29 0.11
N ASN A 199 -23.35 -1.32 -0.04
CA ASN A 199 -24.77 -1.62 -0.27
C ASN A 199 -25.03 -2.28 -1.64
N ARG A 200 -24.26 -1.91 -2.67
CA ARG A 200 -24.34 -2.54 -4.00
C ARG A 200 -23.87 -3.99 -3.92
N LEU A 201 -22.73 -4.20 -3.27
CA LEU A 201 -22.16 -5.53 -3.06
C LEU A 201 -23.12 -6.43 -2.27
N LEU A 202 -23.72 -5.94 -1.18
CA LEU A 202 -24.67 -6.69 -0.37
C LEU A 202 -25.98 -7.03 -1.09
N ARG A 203 -26.40 -6.21 -2.06
CA ARG A 203 -27.57 -6.51 -2.92
C ARG A 203 -27.25 -7.47 -4.06
N GLY A 204 -25.96 -7.77 -4.29
CA GLY A 204 -25.52 -8.55 -5.45
C GLY A 204 -25.59 -7.77 -6.77
N ASP A 205 -25.51 -6.44 -6.71
CA ASP A 205 -25.40 -5.61 -7.92
C ASP A 205 -24.12 -6.01 -8.66
N LYS A 206 -24.20 -6.16 -9.99
CA LYS A 206 -23.06 -6.55 -10.82
C LYS A 206 -22.03 -5.43 -11.00
N THR A 207 -22.40 -4.20 -10.70
CA THR A 207 -21.57 -3.03 -10.97
C THR A 207 -21.38 -2.14 -9.75
N VAL A 208 -20.22 -1.51 -9.71
CA VAL A 208 -19.72 -0.63 -8.65
C VAL A 208 -19.37 0.73 -9.25
N ARG A 209 -19.49 1.77 -8.45
CA ARG A 209 -19.17 3.13 -8.86
C ARG A 209 -17.79 3.53 -8.41
N ALA A 210 -17.14 4.34 -9.23
CA ALA A 210 -15.92 5.00 -8.84
C ALA A 210 -16.15 5.89 -7.60
N THR A 211 -15.13 5.99 -6.76
CA THR A 211 -15.08 6.87 -5.59
C THR A 211 -15.19 8.34 -6.00
N TRP A 212 -14.64 8.69 -7.17
CA TRP A 212 -14.46 10.06 -7.65
C TRP A 212 -15.30 10.33 -8.89
N GLU A 213 -15.97 11.47 -8.94
CA GLU A 213 -16.88 11.84 -10.05
C GLU A 213 -16.16 12.05 -11.39
N ASP A 214 -14.88 12.40 -11.34
CA ASP A 214 -14.01 12.64 -12.48
C ASP A 214 -13.19 11.41 -12.88
N ALA A 215 -13.54 10.23 -12.37
CA ALA A 215 -12.94 8.98 -12.80
C ALA A 215 -13.19 8.74 -14.30
N ALA A 216 -12.16 8.31 -15.02
CA ALA A 216 -12.26 8.02 -16.46
C ALA A 216 -13.31 6.95 -16.77
N VAL A 217 -13.52 6.00 -15.85
CA VAL A 217 -14.54 4.96 -15.92
C VAL A 217 -15.45 5.07 -14.67
N PRO A 218 -16.63 5.69 -14.78
CA PRO A 218 -17.47 5.98 -13.61
C PRO A 218 -18.10 4.75 -12.95
N GLU A 219 -18.28 3.65 -13.70
CA GLU A 219 -18.93 2.43 -13.22
C GLU A 219 -18.29 1.22 -13.92
N ILE A 220 -17.93 0.19 -13.15
CA ILE A 220 -17.32 -1.05 -13.65
C ILE A 220 -18.04 -2.27 -13.11
N ASN A 221 -17.84 -3.42 -13.76
CA ASN A 221 -18.04 -4.72 -13.13
C ASN A 221 -16.69 -5.19 -12.54
N PRO A 222 -16.58 -5.42 -11.22
CA PRO A 222 -15.33 -5.88 -10.59
C PRO A 222 -14.76 -7.16 -11.20
N ASP A 223 -15.62 -8.05 -11.71
CA ASP A 223 -15.20 -9.33 -12.30
C ASP A 223 -14.48 -9.15 -13.66
N ASP A 224 -14.66 -8.00 -14.30
CA ASP A 224 -14.00 -7.68 -15.57
C ASP A 224 -12.58 -7.13 -15.36
N VAL A 225 -12.21 -6.77 -14.12
CA VAL A 225 -10.86 -6.30 -13.79
C VAL A 225 -9.88 -7.46 -13.89
N GLN A 226 -8.98 -7.36 -14.87
CA GLN A 226 -8.00 -8.40 -15.16
C GLN A 226 -6.73 -8.23 -14.33
N VAL A 227 -6.10 -9.36 -14.01
CA VAL A 227 -4.72 -9.39 -13.51
C VAL A 227 -3.82 -8.75 -14.56
N ARG A 228 -2.97 -7.83 -14.12
CA ARG A 228 -2.02 -7.14 -14.99
C ARG A 228 -0.62 -7.67 -14.70
N GLU A 229 0.02 -8.16 -15.75
CA GLU A 229 1.46 -8.35 -15.75
C GLU A 229 2.13 -7.04 -16.16
N GLY A 230 3.33 -6.83 -15.66
CA GLY A 230 4.15 -5.68 -15.97
C GLY A 230 5.54 -6.10 -16.43
N PHE A 231 6.49 -5.19 -16.31
CA PHE A 231 7.88 -5.45 -16.65
C PHE A 231 8.82 -4.86 -15.59
N THR A 232 9.96 -5.52 -15.42
CA THR A 232 11.01 -5.11 -14.49
C THR A 232 12.09 -4.34 -15.23
N THR A 233 12.52 -3.22 -14.65
CA THR A 233 13.57 -2.36 -15.20
C THR A 233 14.42 -1.77 -14.07
N TYR A 234 15.52 -1.11 -14.41
CA TYR A 234 16.41 -0.43 -13.48
C TYR A 234 16.22 1.09 -13.55
N GLY A 235 16.56 1.80 -12.47
CA GLY A 235 16.70 3.25 -12.49
C GLY A 235 17.86 3.64 -13.41
N GLY A 236 17.60 4.59 -14.32
CA GLY A 236 18.63 5.19 -15.18
C GLY A 236 19.44 6.27 -14.46
#